data_AF-E3CAS2-F1
#
_entry.id   AF-E3CAS2-F1
#
_cell.length_a   1.000
_cell.length_b   1.000
_cell.length_c   1.000
_cell.angle_alpha   90.00
_cell.angle_beta   90.00
_cell.angle_gamma   90.00
#
_symmetry.space_group_name_H-M   'P 1'
#
loop_
_entity.id
_entity.type
_entity.pdbx_description
1 polymer ?
#
loop_
_entity_poly.entity_id
_entity_poly.type
_entity_poly.pdbx_seq_one_letter_code
_entity_poly.pdbx_strand_id
1 'polypeptide(L)'
;MADQVKSDLDNLKVMLGMTGSGDDVEVDELLNLILDNTAMQLKFKTGTKLSENVPEELNYILIEVAVKRYNRLKNEGMTSYSQEGETISFAANDFDEFKDDLKRWNEQNNAGVLETVDPFRR
;
A
#
# COMPACT_ATOMS: atom_id res chain seq x y z
N MET A 1 7.69 23.72 16.91
CA MET A 1 8.01 23.18 15.58
C MET A 1 6.80 22.36 15.18
N ALA A 2 6.00 22.86 14.24
CA ALA A 2 4.90 22.06 13.72
C ALA A 2 5.52 20.88 12.99
N ASP A 3 5.21 19.66 13.42
CA ASP A 3 5.63 18.45 12.73
C ASP A 3 4.94 18.49 11.36
N GLN A 4 5.70 18.82 10.33
CA GLN A 4 5.17 18.86 8.97
C GLN A 4 4.90 17.40 8.60
N VAL A 5 3.64 16.98 8.66
CA VAL A 5 3.23 15.66 8.16
C VAL A 5 3.63 15.60 6.69
N LYS A 6 4.67 14.84 6.40
CA LYS A 6 5.13 14.61 5.03
C LYS A 6 4.06 13.85 4.26
N SER A 7 3.85 14.23 3.00
CA SER A 7 2.90 13.52 2.15
C SER A 7 3.35 12.07 1.91
N ASP A 8 2.42 11.19 1.56
CA ASP A 8 2.76 9.80 1.23
C ASP A 8 3.73 9.71 0.05
N LEU A 9 3.61 10.62 -0.91
CA LEU A 9 4.55 10.77 -2.02
C LEU A 9 5.94 11.15 -1.52
N ASP A 10 6.06 12.10 -0.60
CA ASP A 10 7.35 12.50 -0.02
C ASP A 10 7.99 11.35 0.75
N ASN A 11 7.21 10.60 1.53
CA ASN A 11 7.69 9.46 2.29
C ASN A 11 8.17 8.34 1.35
N LEU A 12 7.42 8.07 0.28
CA LEU A 12 7.81 7.11 -0.75
C LEU A 12 9.11 7.52 -1.46
N LYS A 13 9.24 8.79 -1.87
CA LYS A 13 10.49 9.33 -2.46
C LYS A 13 11.67 9.19 -1.51
N VAL A 14 11.47 9.44 -0.21
CA VAL A 14 12.49 9.25 0.82
C VAL A 14 12.95 7.79 0.88
N MET A 15 12.00 6.85 0.93
CA MET A 15 12.33 5.41 0.96
C MET A 15 13.05 4.93 -0.30
N LEU A 16 12.72 5.51 -1.46
CA LEU A 16 13.38 5.19 -2.73
C LEU A 16 14.76 5.85 -2.89
N GLY A 17 15.21 6.66 -1.92
CA GLY A 17 16.47 7.39 -2.00
C GLY A 17 16.47 8.49 -3.06
N MET A 18 15.30 8.97 -3.47
CA MET A 18 15.10 10.01 -4.49
C MET A 18 15.08 11.42 -3.89
N THR A 19 15.53 11.58 -2.65
CA THR A 19 15.56 12.87 -1.96
C THR A 19 16.58 13.79 -2.64
N GLY A 20 16.09 14.77 -3.41
CA GLY A 20 16.94 15.74 -4.12
C GLY A 20 17.05 15.51 -5.63
N SER A 21 16.48 14.43 -6.14
CA SER A 21 15.97 14.42 -7.52
C SER A 21 14.86 15.48 -7.55
N GLY A 22 14.96 16.50 -8.39
CA GLY A 22 13.93 17.55 -8.47
C GLY A 22 12.53 16.99 -8.78
N ASP A 23 11.54 17.86 -8.88
CA ASP A 23 10.16 17.50 -9.27
C ASP A 23 10.13 16.95 -10.71
N ASP A 24 10.58 15.70 -10.87
CA ASP A 24 10.46 14.95 -12.11
C ASP A 24 9.01 14.51 -12.23
N VAL A 25 8.25 15.32 -12.98
CA VAL A 25 6.81 15.20 -13.13
C VAL A 25 6.41 13.78 -13.57
N GLU A 26 7.19 13.14 -14.44
CA GLU A 26 6.89 11.78 -14.91
C GLU A 26 7.08 10.73 -13.81
N VAL A 27 8.13 10.86 -13.01
CA VAL A 27 8.38 9.97 -11.86
C VAL A 27 7.29 10.18 -10.80
N ASP A 28 6.92 11.43 -10.54
CA ASP A 28 5.89 11.76 -9.56
C ASP A 28 4.52 11.24 -9.97
N GLU A 29 4.15 11.37 -11.25
CA GLU A 29 2.92 10.78 -11.79
C GLU A 29 2.89 9.26 -11.61
N LEU A 30 4.01 8.59 -11.89
CA LEU A 30 4.13 7.15 -11.71
C LEU A 30 4.02 6.74 -10.23
N LEU A 31 4.72 7.43 -9.33
CA LEU A 31 4.69 7.15 -7.90
C LEU A 31 3.29 7.38 -7.32
N ASN A 32 2.60 8.44 -7.73
CA ASN A 32 1.21 8.69 -7.35
C ASN A 32 0.29 7.57 -7.84
N LEU A 33 0.43 7.13 -9.10
CA LEU A 33 -0.37 6.03 -9.63
C LEU A 33 -0.14 4.72 -8.84
N ILE A 34 1.09 4.45 -8.42
CA ILE A 34 1.40 3.29 -7.57
C ILE A 34 0.74 3.43 -6.20
N LEU A 35 0.83 4.62 -5.58
CA LEU A 35 0.20 4.91 -4.29
C LEU A 35 -1.32 4.75 -4.36
N ASP A 36 -1.98 5.34 -5.37
CA ASP A 36 -3.44 5.29 -5.52
C ASP A 36 -3.95 3.85 -5.67
N ASN A 37 -3.30 3.06 -6.53
CA ASN A 37 -3.67 1.65 -6.72
C ASN A 37 -3.42 0.82 -5.46
N THR A 38 -2.36 1.11 -4.73
CA THR A 38 -2.01 0.40 -3.49
C THR A 38 -2.98 0.77 -2.36
N ALA A 39 -3.33 2.06 -2.23
CA ALA A 39 -4.31 2.56 -1.29
C ALA A 39 -5.69 1.96 -1.57
N MET A 40 -6.10 1.89 -2.84
CA MET A 40 -7.37 1.25 -3.22
C MET A 40 -7.42 -0.23 -2.82
N GLN A 41 -6.33 -0.97 -3.06
CA GLN A 41 -6.27 -2.39 -2.69
C GLN A 41 -6.22 -2.59 -1.17
N LEU A 42 -5.49 -1.74 -0.44
CA LEU A 42 -5.44 -1.76 1.01
C LEU A 42 -6.83 -1.50 1.60
N LYS A 43 -7.53 -0.46 1.11
CA LYS A 43 -8.92 -0.15 1.51
C LYS A 43 -9.89 -1.31 1.24
N PHE A 44 -9.72 -1.98 0.10
CA PHE A 44 -10.52 -3.15 -0.23
C PHE A 44 -10.26 -4.32 0.76
N LYS A 45 -9.01 -4.54 1.17
CA LYS A 45 -8.62 -5.59 2.13
C LYS A 45 -9.09 -5.30 3.56
N THR A 46 -9.20 -4.03 3.94
CA THR A 46 -9.63 -3.59 5.27
C THR A 46 -11.15 -3.40 5.37
N GLY A 47 -11.87 -3.41 4.24
CA GLY A 47 -13.31 -3.14 4.21
C GLY A 47 -13.66 -1.67 4.49
N THR A 48 -12.68 -0.76 4.46
CA THR A 48 -12.92 0.68 4.60
C THR A 48 -13.55 1.26 3.35
N LYS A 49 -14.31 2.35 3.48
CA LYS A 49 -14.91 3.00 2.30
C LYS A 49 -13.82 3.52 1.37
N LEU A 50 -13.98 3.29 0.06
CA LEU A 50 -13.02 3.78 -0.95
C LEU A 50 -12.91 5.31 -0.97
N SER A 51 -13.97 6.02 -0.54
CA SER A 51 -14.02 7.48 -0.42
C SER A 51 -13.24 8.05 0.77
N GLU A 52 -12.82 7.21 1.71
CA GLU A 52 -12.07 7.62 2.90
C GLU A 52 -10.57 7.43 2.67
N ASN A 53 -9.72 8.16 3.38
CA ASN A 53 -8.26 8.00 3.31
C ASN A 53 -7.84 6.67 3.96
N VAL A 54 -6.64 6.20 3.61
CA VAL A 54 -6.04 5.06 4.33
C VAL A 54 -5.85 5.45 5.80
N PRO A 55 -6.25 4.59 6.76
CA PRO A 55 -6.00 4.86 8.18
C PRO A 55 -4.51 5.08 8.46
N GLU A 56 -4.18 6.07 9.29
CA GLU A 56 -2.78 6.41 9.62
C GLU A 56 -2.00 5.21 10.17
N GLU A 57 -2.67 4.36 10.96
CA GLU A 57 -2.11 3.12 11.52
C GLU A 57 -1.66 2.11 10.45
N LEU A 58 -2.23 2.18 9.24
CA LEU A 58 -1.91 1.30 8.12
C LEU A 58 -1.05 1.99 7.07
N ASN A 59 -0.65 3.25 7.29
CA ASN A 59 0.06 4.01 6.27
C ASN A 59 1.44 3.42 5.95
N TYR A 60 2.12 2.84 6.95
CA TYR A 60 3.39 2.16 6.70
C TYR A 60 3.26 1.00 5.70
N ILE A 61 2.13 0.26 5.72
CA ILE A 61 1.83 -0.81 4.76
C ILE A 61 1.69 -0.23 3.35
N LEU A 62 0.98 0.89 3.22
CA LEU A 62 0.82 1.59 1.94
C LEU A 62 2.18 1.92 1.32
N ILE A 63 3.07 2.55 2.10
CA ILE A 63 4.39 2.97 1.62
C ILE A 63 5.27 1.76 1.29
N GLU A 64 5.38 0.77 2.17
CA GLU A 64 6.22 -0.43 1.95
C GLU A 64 5.78 -1.21 0.70
N VAL A 65 4.47 -1.40 0.50
CA VAL A 65 3.95 -2.05 -0.72
C VAL A 65 4.23 -1.21 -1.96
N ALA A 66 4.09 0.11 -1.88
CA ALA A 66 4.39 1.01 -2.99
C ALA A 66 5.88 0.93 -3.40
N VAL A 67 6.80 0.87 -2.43
CA VAL A 67 8.24 0.67 -2.67
C VAL A 67 8.49 -0.64 -3.42
N LYS A 68 7.89 -1.75 -2.97
CA LYS A 68 8.03 -3.05 -3.62
C LYS A 68 7.52 -3.05 -5.07
N ARG A 69 6.39 -2.40 -5.31
CA ARG A 69 5.79 -2.26 -6.64
C ARG A 69 6.66 -1.44 -7.58
N TYR A 70 7.19 -0.31 -7.11
CA TYR A 70 8.10 0.51 -7.88
C TYR A 70 9.37 -0.29 -8.26
N ASN A 71 9.98 -0.96 -7.28
CA ASN A 71 11.18 -1.77 -7.51
C ASN A 71 10.93 -2.92 -8.49
N ARG A 72 9.77 -3.58 -8.40
CA ARG A 72 9.35 -4.62 -9.36
C ARG A 72 9.22 -4.04 -10.77
N LEU A 73 8.47 -2.95 -10.95
CA LEU A 73 8.26 -2.32 -12.26
C LEU A 73 9.58 -1.87 -12.89
N LYS A 74 10.48 -1.26 -12.10
CA LYS A 74 11.80 -0.84 -12.55
C LYS A 74 12.67 -2.02 -12.98
N ASN A 75 12.63 -3.13 -12.22
CA ASN A 75 13.38 -4.33 -12.54
C ASN A 75 12.81 -5.08 -13.75
N GLU A 76 11.49 -5.13 -13.94
CA GLU A 76 10.85 -5.75 -15.11
C GLU A 76 11.26 -5.08 -16.43
N GLY A 77 11.42 -3.74 -16.41
CA GLY A 77 11.98 -2.98 -17.53
C GLY A 77 13.46 -3.26 -17.82
N MET A 78 14.21 -3.79 -16.84
CA MET A 78 15.60 -4.23 -17.02
C MET A 78 15.69 -5.72 -17.40
N THR A 79 14.80 -6.58 -16.87
CA THR A 79 14.75 -8.02 -17.17
C THR A 79 14.33 -8.29 -18.62
N SER A 80 13.49 -7.42 -19.21
CA SER A 80 13.13 -7.51 -20.64
C SER A 80 14.32 -7.36 -21.60
N TYR A 81 15.48 -6.89 -21.12
CA TYR A 81 16.75 -6.86 -21.87
C TYR A 81 17.67 -8.07 -21.61
N SER A 82 17.36 -8.95 -20.66
CA SER A 82 18.24 -10.07 -20.27
C SER A 82 17.50 -11.42 -20.26
N GLN A 83 17.46 -12.01 -21.45
CA GLN A 83 17.35 -13.46 -21.73
C GLN A 83 15.99 -14.17 -21.53
N GLU A 84 15.75 -15.07 -22.49
CA GLU A 84 14.69 -16.06 -22.57
C GLU A 84 14.59 -16.93 -21.30
N GLY A 85 13.37 -17.15 -20.82
CA GLY A 85 13.02 -18.48 -20.33
C GLY A 85 12.84 -18.73 -18.83
N GLU A 86 12.65 -17.72 -17.98
CA GLU A 86 12.06 -17.97 -16.65
C GLU A 86 10.80 -17.14 -16.44
N THR A 87 9.65 -17.82 -16.47
CA THR A 87 8.37 -17.24 -16.04
C THR A 87 8.44 -17.04 -14.52
N ILE A 88 8.91 -15.86 -14.10
CA ILE A 88 8.69 -15.39 -12.74
C ILE A 88 7.18 -15.31 -12.56
N SER A 89 6.59 -16.30 -11.89
CA SER A 89 5.19 -16.24 -11.48
C SER A 89 5.10 -15.18 -10.40
N PHE A 90 4.86 -13.94 -10.81
CA PHE A 90 4.57 -12.80 -9.94
C PHE A 90 3.22 -13.06 -9.24
N ALA A 91 3.22 -13.93 -8.23
CA ALA A 91 2.06 -14.10 -7.38
C ALA A 91 1.78 -12.74 -6.71
N ALA A 92 0.53 -12.28 -6.85
CA ALA A 92 -0.03 -11.02 -6.38
C ALA A 92 -0.06 -10.91 -4.84
N ASN A 93 1.11 -10.98 -4.22
CA ASN A 93 1.29 -11.24 -2.80
C ASN A 93 1.89 -10.05 -2.03
N ASP A 94 1.78 -8.84 -2.60
CA ASP A 94 2.44 -7.65 -2.04
C ASP A 94 2.05 -7.37 -0.58
N PHE A 95 0.88 -7.86 -0.14
CA PHE A 95 0.33 -7.64 1.21
C PHE A 95 0.56 -8.81 2.18
N ASP A 96 1.26 -9.87 1.78
CA ASP A 96 1.28 -11.10 2.56
C ASP A 96 2.00 -11.01 3.89
N GLU A 97 3.08 -10.24 3.93
CA GLU A 97 3.81 -9.98 5.16
C GLU A 97 2.99 -9.20 6.19
N PHE A 98 1.95 -8.48 5.73
CA PHE A 98 1.09 -7.64 6.58
C PHE A 98 -0.24 -8.30 6.93
N LYS A 99 -0.44 -9.59 6.56
CA LYS A 99 -1.71 -10.29 6.80
C LYS A 99 -2.14 -10.26 8.26
N ASP A 100 -1.21 -10.46 9.18
CA ASP A 100 -1.50 -10.48 10.62
C ASP A 100 -1.87 -9.09 11.15
N ASP A 101 -1.17 -8.04 10.68
CA ASP A 101 -1.46 -6.66 11.06
C ASP A 101 -2.83 -6.21 10.52
N LEU A 102 -3.12 -6.51 9.25
CA LEU A 102 -4.42 -6.23 8.63
C LEU A 102 -5.56 -6.98 9.33
N LYS A 103 -5.33 -8.24 9.73
CA LYS A 103 -6.30 -9.03 10.49
C LYS A 103 -6.56 -8.41 11.84
N ARG A 104 -5.51 -8.05 12.59
CA ARG A 104 -5.64 -7.39 13.90
C ARG A 104 -6.36 -6.06 13.79
N TRP A 105 -6.04 -5.25 12.79
CA TRP A 105 -6.71 -3.98 12.53
C TRP A 105 -8.20 -4.18 12.22
N ASN A 106 -8.51 -5.14 11.33
CA ASN A 106 -9.90 -5.49 11.00
C ASN A 106 -10.68 -5.98 12.22
N GLU A 107 -10.08 -6.80 13.08
CA GLU A 107 -10.73 -7.26 14.31
C GLU A 107 -11.06 -6.09 15.24
N GLN A 108 -10.14 -5.15 15.41
CA GLN A 108 -10.37 -3.97 16.27
C GLN A 108 -11.44 -3.03 15.71
N ASN A 109 -11.49 -2.87 14.38
CA ASN A 109 -12.36 -1.89 13.71
C ASN A 109 -13.72 -2.48 13.29
N ASN A 110 -13.82 -3.81 13.13
CA ASN A 110 -15.06 -4.53 12.80
C ASN A 110 -15.67 -5.31 13.98
N ALA A 111 -15.04 -5.33 15.16
CA ALA A 111 -15.56 -5.99 16.37
C ALA A 111 -16.97 -5.51 16.79
N GLY A 112 -17.40 -4.32 16.37
CA GLY A 112 -18.74 -3.80 16.67
C GLY A 112 -19.90 -4.51 15.96
N VAL A 113 -19.65 -5.31 14.92
CA VAL A 113 -20.72 -5.95 14.12
C VAL A 113 -21.16 -7.31 14.71
N LEU A 114 -20.35 -7.95 15.55
CA LEU A 114 -20.63 -9.30 16.04
C LEU A 114 -21.31 -9.37 17.44
N GLU A 115 -21.48 -8.25 18.15
CA GLU A 115 -22.09 -8.25 19.49
C GLU A 115 -23.58 -7.81 19.57
N THR A 116 -24.24 -7.44 18.47
CA THR A 116 -25.58 -6.81 18.56
C THR A 116 -26.73 -7.50 17.85
N VAL A 117 -26.60 -8.78 17.48
CA VAL A 117 -27.80 -9.60 17.17
C VAL A 117 -27.72 -10.90 17.94
N ASP A 118 -28.09 -10.84 19.23
CA ASP A 118 -28.61 -12.00 19.93
C ASP A 118 -30.14 -12.05 19.68
N PRO A 119 -30.63 -12.89 18.75
CA PRO A 119 -32.05 -12.99 18.44
C PRO A 119 -32.87 -13.67 19.55
N PHE A 120 -32.25 -14.08 20.67
CA PHE A 120 -32.89 -14.84 21.75
C PHE A 120 -32.78 -14.24 23.15
N ARG A 121 -32.40 -12.96 23.30
CA ARG A 121 -32.70 -12.23 24.54
C ARG A 121 -34.22 -12.08 24.71
N ARG A 122 -34.85 -13.08 25.34
CA ARG A 122 -36.17 -13.01 25.97
C ARG A 122 -36.05 -12.48 27.39
#